data_AF-A0A8T6V872-F1
#
_entry.id   AF-A0A8T6V872-F1
#
_cell.length_a   1.000
_cell.length_b   1.000
_cell.length_c   1.000
_cell.angle_alpha   90.00
_cell.angle_beta   90.00
_cell.angle_gamma   90.00
#
_symmetry.space_group_name_H-M   'P 1'
#
loop_
_entity.id
_entity.type
_entity.pdbx_description
1 polymer ?
#
loop_
_entity_poly.entity_id
_entity_poly.type
_entity_poly.pdbx_seq_one_letter_code
_entity_poly.pdbx_strand_id
1 'polypeptide(L)'
;QETASLDIPSLIGLINSRLHDQIQKNMGAGKSKQKLNYRTGRFARSAKLEALIPTKDKNAMAAEVSYMKHPYSVFEKGGRLYKPLRDPAGIFGRSIRQILQEEKIATLRQVQVNLTDG
;
A
#
# COMPACT_ATOMS: atom_id res chain seq x y z
N GLN A 1 -23.10 14.60 13.56
CA GLN A 1 -22.37 14.20 12.35
C GLN A 1 -21.98 12.75 12.53
N GLU A 2 -22.76 11.82 12.00
CA GLU A 2 -22.43 10.39 11.98
C GLU A 2 -21.20 10.19 11.11
N THR A 3 -20.04 9.98 11.74
CA THR A 3 -18.99 9.20 11.10
C THR A 3 -19.61 7.83 10.89
N ALA A 4 -20.00 7.50 9.65
CA ALA A 4 -20.39 6.14 9.30
C ALA A 4 -19.39 5.20 9.98
N SER A 5 -19.88 4.31 10.84
CA SER A 5 -19.05 3.32 11.50
C SER A 5 -18.32 2.55 10.40
N LEU A 6 -17.05 2.91 10.18
CA LEU A 6 -16.22 2.31 9.15
C LEU A 6 -16.10 0.84 9.51
N ASP A 7 -16.81 0.00 8.77
CA ASP A 7 -16.70 -1.44 8.92
C ASP A 7 -15.34 -1.87 8.38
N ILE A 8 -14.33 -1.84 9.26
CA ILE A 8 -12.92 -2.08 8.94
C ILE A 8 -12.72 -3.41 8.19
N PRO A 9 -13.33 -4.54 8.60
CA PRO A 9 -13.27 -5.79 7.84
C PRO A 9 -13.73 -5.65 6.38
N SER A 10 -14.87 -5.01 6.13
CA SER A 10 -15.36 -4.78 4.77
C SER A 10 -14.41 -3.90 3.94
N LEU A 11 -13.81 -2.87 4.57
CA LEU A 11 -12.80 -2.04 3.92
C LEU A 11 -11.55 -2.82 3.57
N ILE A 12 -11.08 -3.70 4.46
CA ILE A 12 -9.91 -4.54 4.20
C ILE A 12 -10.19 -5.46 3.01
N GLY A 13 -11.37 -6.07 2.94
CA GLY A 13 -11.80 -6.88 1.79
C GLY A 13 -11.83 -6.08 0.48
N LEU A 14 -12.43 -4.89 0.50
CA LEU A 14 -12.48 -3.99 -0.65
C LEU A 14 -11.08 -3.57 -1.10
N ILE A 15 -10.22 -3.13 -0.17
CA ILE A 15 -8.85 -2.72 -0.48
C ILE A 15 -8.09 -3.90 -1.08
N ASN A 16 -8.12 -5.08 -0.47
CA ASN A 16 -7.43 -6.27 -0.97
C ASN A 16 -7.89 -6.67 -2.37
N SER A 17 -9.19 -6.52 -2.69
CA SER A 17 -9.71 -6.82 -4.03
C SER A 17 -9.14 -5.91 -5.14
N ARG A 18 -8.67 -4.70 -4.77
CA ARG A 18 -8.14 -3.69 -5.71
C ARG A 18 -6.65 -3.42 -5.56
N LEU A 19 -6.04 -3.91 -4.49
CA LEU A 19 -4.68 -3.56 -4.09
C LEU A 19 -3.67 -3.92 -5.18
N HIS A 20 -3.80 -5.09 -5.80
CA HIS A 20 -2.94 -5.53 -6.91
C HIS A 20 -2.91 -4.51 -8.05
N ASP A 21 -4.08 -4.11 -8.55
CA ASP A 21 -4.20 -3.23 -9.71
C ASP A 21 -3.72 -1.83 -9.38
N GLN A 22 -3.99 -1.35 -8.16
CA GLN A 22 -3.51 -0.04 -7.74
C GLN A 22 -1.99 -0.02 -7.54
N ILE A 23 -1.39 -1.09 -7.01
CA ILE A 23 0.06 -1.22 -6.93
C ILE A 23 0.67 -1.20 -8.34
N GLN A 24 0.09 -1.94 -9.29
CA GLN A 24 0.55 -1.95 -10.67
C GLN A 24 0.58 -0.53 -11.28
N LYS A 25 -0.48 0.27 -11.08
CA LYS A 25 -0.53 1.67 -11.54
C LYS A 25 0.54 2.55 -10.87
N ASN A 26 0.89 2.27 -9.62
CA ASN A 26 1.92 3.01 -8.88
C ASN A 26 3.36 2.55 -9.13
N MET A 27 3.54 1.43 -9.84
CA MET A 27 4.83 0.91 -10.27
C MET A 27 5.31 1.53 -11.60
N GLY A 28 6.57 1.28 -11.95
CA GLY A 28 7.14 1.70 -13.24
C GLY A 28 6.82 0.72 -14.37
N ALA A 29 6.63 1.22 -15.59
CA ALA A 29 6.35 0.45 -16.81
C ALA A 29 7.56 -0.32 -17.38
N GLY A 30 8.48 -0.80 -16.53
CA GLY A 30 9.60 -1.67 -16.96
C GLY A 30 10.95 -0.97 -17.15
N LYS A 31 10.98 0.31 -17.56
CA LYS A 31 12.23 1.05 -17.84
C LYS A 31 12.61 2.07 -16.76
N SER A 32 11.87 2.15 -15.66
CA SER A 32 12.11 3.18 -14.65
C SER A 32 13.39 2.90 -13.84
N LYS A 33 14.28 3.89 -13.78
CA LYS A 33 15.45 3.89 -12.89
C LYS A 33 15.13 4.44 -11.48
N GLN A 34 13.91 4.92 -11.26
CA GLN A 34 13.49 5.54 -10.00
C GLN A 34 12.39 4.78 -9.27
N LYS A 35 11.46 4.14 -10.00
CA LYS A 35 10.36 3.33 -9.45
C LYS A 35 10.71 1.84 -9.45
N LEU A 36 9.97 1.06 -8.66
CA LEU A 36 9.98 -0.40 -8.75
C LEU A 36 9.18 -0.80 -10.00
N ASN A 37 9.78 -1.58 -10.90
CA ASN A 37 9.16 -1.89 -12.19
C ASN A 37 8.22 -3.08 -12.11
N TYR A 38 7.03 -2.94 -12.69
CA TYR A 38 6.07 -4.02 -12.85
C TYR A 38 6.53 -4.93 -13.99
N ARG A 39 7.07 -6.11 -13.67
CA ARG A 39 7.56 -7.10 -14.66
C ARG A 39 6.63 -8.29 -14.81
N THR A 40 6.42 -9.02 -13.72
CA THR A 40 5.59 -10.24 -13.70
C THR A 40 4.34 -10.09 -12.84
N GLY A 41 4.21 -8.96 -12.12
CA GLY A 41 3.18 -8.76 -11.10
C GLY A 41 3.41 -9.49 -9.78
N ARG A 42 4.51 -10.25 -9.62
CA ARG A 42 4.78 -11.01 -8.38
C ARG A 42 4.77 -10.11 -7.13
N PHE A 43 5.36 -8.93 -7.19
CA PHE A 43 5.35 -7.96 -6.08
C PHE A 43 3.92 -7.55 -5.72
N ALA A 44 3.15 -7.08 -6.71
CA ALA A 44 1.78 -6.62 -6.51
C ALA A 44 0.86 -7.76 -6.01
N ARG A 45 1.03 -8.98 -6.52
CA ARG A 45 0.23 -10.14 -6.11
C ARG A 45 0.55 -10.64 -4.71
N SER A 46 1.77 -10.38 -4.22
CA SER A 46 2.15 -10.80 -2.87
C SER A 46 1.64 -9.86 -1.77
N ALA A 47 1.23 -8.64 -2.12
CA ALA A 47 0.82 -7.65 -1.14
C ALA A 47 -0.60 -7.92 -0.62
N LYS A 48 -0.76 -7.96 0.69
CA LYS A 48 -2.05 -8.12 1.35
C LYS A 48 -2.15 -7.19 2.55
N LEU A 49 -3.26 -6.47 2.65
CA LEU A 49 -3.62 -5.68 3.82
C LEU A 49 -4.16 -6.62 4.89
N GLU A 50 -3.47 -6.69 6.02
CA GLU A 50 -3.86 -7.51 7.18
C GLU A 50 -4.70 -6.71 8.16
N ALA A 51 -4.35 -5.45 8.41
CA ALA A 51 -5.08 -4.58 9.31
C ALA A 51 -5.10 -3.14 8.81
N LEU A 52 -6.19 -2.44 9.12
CA LEU A 52 -6.35 -1.01 8.91
C LEU A 52 -6.78 -0.36 10.21
N ILE A 53 -5.97 0.58 10.70
CA ILE A 53 -6.09 1.16 12.03
C ILE A 53 -6.28 2.67 11.88
N PRO A 54 -7.43 3.23 12.28
CA PRO A 54 -7.62 4.66 12.37
C PRO A 54 -6.62 5.28 13.35
N THR A 55 -5.97 6.37 12.97
CA THR A 55 -5.11 7.10 13.90
C THR A 55 -5.90 8.17 14.65
N LYS A 56 -5.24 8.88 15.58
CA LYS A 56 -5.83 10.06 16.24
C LYS A 56 -6.11 11.20 15.25
N ASP A 57 -5.37 11.28 14.13
CA ASP A 57 -5.65 12.21 13.04
C ASP A 57 -6.69 11.60 12.10
N LYS A 58 -7.81 12.31 11.93
CA LYS A 58 -8.91 11.91 11.05
C LYS A 58 -8.49 11.80 9.57
N ASN A 59 -7.37 12.42 9.19
CA ASN A 59 -6.82 12.37 7.83
C ASN A 59 -5.65 11.38 7.69
N ALA A 60 -5.39 10.54 8.69
CA ALA A 60 -4.34 9.54 8.63
C ALA A 60 -4.80 8.17 9.15
N MET A 61 -4.32 7.12 8.49
CA MET A 61 -4.54 5.73 8.89
C MET A 61 -3.21 4.99 8.93
N ALA A 62 -3.10 4.00 9.81
CA ALA A 62 -2.03 3.01 9.78
C ALA A 62 -2.53 1.73 9.10
N ALA A 63 -1.67 1.10 8.31
CA ALA A 63 -1.96 -0.12 7.58
C ALA A 63 -0.86 -1.14 7.87
N GLU A 64 -1.25 -2.36 8.21
CA GLU A 64 -0.34 -3.50 8.31
C GLU A 64 -0.42 -4.28 7.01
N VAL A 65 0.68 -4.33 6.28
CA VAL A 65 0.73 -4.96 4.96
C VAL A 65 1.75 -6.08 4.99
N SER A 66 1.27 -7.30 4.76
CA SER A 66 2.11 -8.46 4.52
C SER A 66 2.50 -8.50 3.05
N TYR A 67 3.73 -8.91 2.77
CA TYR A 67 4.19 -9.10 1.41
C TYR A 67 5.40 -10.03 1.37
N MET A 68 5.70 -10.55 0.17
CA MET A 68 6.84 -11.43 -0.03
C MET A 68 8.14 -10.62 0.07
N LYS A 69 8.83 -10.68 1.22
CA LYS A 69 10.06 -9.90 1.44
C LYS A 69 11.20 -10.31 0.51
N HIS A 70 11.48 -11.59 0.30
CA HIS A 70 12.51 -11.99 -0.67
C HIS A 70 11.89 -12.14 -2.07
N PRO A 71 12.38 -11.45 -3.13
CA PRO A 71 13.64 -10.71 -3.26
C PRO A 71 13.50 -9.17 -3.14
N TYR A 72 12.37 -8.66 -2.64
CA TYR A 72 12.02 -7.23 -2.64
C TYR A 72 12.56 -6.42 -1.46
N SER A 73 13.08 -7.06 -0.41
CA SER A 73 13.63 -6.43 0.80
C SER A 73 14.79 -5.48 0.50
N VAL A 74 15.52 -5.72 -0.59
CA VAL A 74 16.59 -4.82 -1.07
C VAL A 74 16.12 -3.42 -1.43
N PHE A 75 14.82 -3.23 -1.68
CA PHE A 75 14.20 -1.94 -2.01
C PHE A 75 13.65 -1.20 -0.79
N GLU A 76 13.52 -1.86 0.35
CA GLU A 76 13.09 -1.24 1.62
C GLU A 76 14.10 -0.21 2.10
N LYS A 77 13.66 0.69 2.98
CA LYS A 77 14.53 1.68 3.63
C LYS A 77 15.70 0.98 4.35
N GLY A 78 16.93 1.33 3.96
CA GLY A 78 18.16 0.69 4.45
C GLY A 78 18.69 -0.42 3.54
N GLY A 79 17.93 -0.86 2.55
CA GLY A 79 18.36 -1.84 1.55
C GLY A 79 19.27 -1.24 0.47
N ARG A 80 20.07 -2.10 -0.19
CA ARG A 80 21.07 -1.71 -1.20
C ARG A 80 20.48 -0.98 -2.41
N LEU A 81 19.23 -1.27 -2.78
CA LEU A 81 18.55 -0.70 -3.96
C LEU A 81 17.46 0.32 -3.59
N TYR A 82 17.43 0.75 -2.33
CA TYR A 82 16.47 1.72 -1.81
C TYR A 82 16.44 2.99 -2.64
N LYS A 83 15.22 3.42 -2.98
CA LYS A 83 14.90 4.78 -3.42
C LYS A 83 13.51 5.13 -2.90
N PRO A 84 13.22 6.41 -2.62
CA PRO A 84 11.90 6.81 -2.10
C PRO A 84 10.70 6.35 -2.95
N LEU A 85 10.85 6.26 -4.28
CA LEU A 85 9.81 5.79 -5.19
C LEU A 85 9.84 4.28 -5.48
N ARG A 86 10.83 3.55 -4.96
CA ARG A 86 10.96 2.08 -5.03
C ARG A 86 10.53 1.38 -3.76
N ASP A 87 10.53 2.11 -2.65
CA ASP A 87 10.20 1.58 -1.34
C ASP A 87 8.82 0.91 -1.33
N PRO A 88 8.75 -0.40 -0.97
CA PRO A 88 7.49 -1.13 -0.89
C PRO A 88 6.44 -0.44 0.00
N ALA A 89 6.83 0.02 1.19
CA ALA A 89 5.93 0.71 2.11
C ALA A 89 5.32 1.96 1.47
N GLY A 90 6.14 2.78 0.82
CA GLY A 90 5.67 3.95 0.07
C GLY A 90 4.77 3.63 -1.12
N ILE A 91 4.95 2.50 -1.79
CA ILE A 91 4.07 2.04 -2.88
C ILE A 91 2.72 1.59 -2.31
N PHE A 92 2.72 0.77 -1.25
CA PHE A 92 1.49 0.28 -0.61
C PHE A 92 0.67 1.41 -0.01
N GLY A 93 1.30 2.30 0.76
CA GLY A 93 0.61 3.41 1.42
C GLY A 93 -0.08 4.35 0.43
N ARG A 94 0.60 4.67 -0.69
CA ARG A 94 -0.01 5.46 -1.78
C ARG A 94 -1.17 4.71 -2.45
N SER A 95 -1.03 3.41 -2.67
CA SER A 95 -2.06 2.59 -3.31
C SER A 95 -3.32 2.49 -2.45
N ILE A 96 -3.18 2.16 -1.16
CA ILE A 96 -4.29 2.11 -0.20
C ILE A 96 -4.99 3.47 -0.10
N ARG A 97 -4.20 4.55 0.02
CA ARG A 97 -4.72 5.92 0.09
C ARG A 97 -5.55 6.25 -1.15
N GLN A 98 -5.06 5.92 -2.34
CA GLN A 98 -5.78 6.19 -3.59
C GLN A 98 -7.08 5.38 -3.68
N ILE A 99 -7.07 4.09 -3.32
CA ILE A 99 -8.30 3.28 -3.30
C ILE A 99 -9.36 3.92 -2.40
N LEU A 100 -9.00 4.31 -1.18
CA LEU A 100 -9.93 4.93 -0.23
C LEU A 100 -10.47 6.29 -0.72
N GLN A 101 -9.68 7.04 -1.48
CA GLN A 101 -10.11 8.30 -2.09
C GLN A 101 -11.00 8.08 -3.33
N GLU A 102 -10.65 7.11 -4.19
CA GLU A 102 -11.41 6.74 -5.39
C GLU A 102 -12.82 6.26 -5.02
N GLU A 103 -12.94 5.48 -3.94
CA GLU A 103 -14.22 5.00 -3.40
C GLU A 103 -14.96 6.05 -2.55
N LYS A 104 -14.41 7.27 -2.41
CA LYS A 104 -14.96 8.37 -1.59
C LYS A 104 -15.19 8.01 -0.13
N ILE A 105 -14.43 7.03 0.39
CA ILE A 105 -14.55 6.52 1.77
C ILE A 105 -13.85 7.46 2.75
N ALA A 106 -12.65 7.93 2.40
CA ALA A 106 -11.86 8.79 3.26
C ALA A 106 -10.97 9.78 2.49
N THR A 107 -10.86 11.01 2.99
CA THR A 107 -9.94 12.03 2.43
C THR A 107 -8.62 11.99 3.19
N LEU A 108 -7.86 10.92 3.00
CA LEU A 108 -6.61 10.70 3.73
C LEU A 108 -5.45 11.53 3.14
N ARG A 109 -4.69 12.21 4.00
CA ARG A 109 -3.42 12.84 3.65
C ARG A 109 -2.29 11.81 3.63
N GLN A 110 -2.29 10.92 4.61
CA GLN A 110 -1.20 9.96 4.84
C GLN A 110 -1.73 8.59 5.22
N VAL A 111 -1.05 7.54 4.73
CA VAL A 111 -1.20 6.17 5.22
C VAL A 111 0.17 5.70 5.68
N GLN A 112 0.30 5.45 6.98
CA GLN A 112 1.51 4.85 7.55
C GLN A 112 1.45 3.35 7.30
N VAL A 113 2.51 2.78 6.72
CA VAL A 113 2.56 1.34 6.43
C VAL A 113 3.57 0.67 7.33
N ASN A 114 3.12 -0.36 8.04
CA ASN A 114 3.96 -1.29 8.77
C ASN A 114 4.04 -2.58 7.93
N LEU A 115 5.25 -2.93 7.50
CA LEU A 115 5.49 -4.13 6.70
C LEU A 115 5.66 -5.34 7.62
N THR A 116 4.87 -6.38 7.37
CA THR A 116 5.00 -7.68 8.04
C THR A 116 5.52 -8.74 7.08
N ASP A 117 6.07 -9.80 7.64
CA ASP A 117 6.46 -10.98 6.86
C ASP A 117 5.21 -11.73 6.42
N GLY A 118 5.02 -11.86 5.10
CA GLY A 118 3.93 -12.62 4.47
C GLY A 118 4.39 -13.95 3.89
#